data_AF-A0A3D5K0D7-F1
#
_entry.id   AF-A0A3D5K0D7-F1
#
_cell.length_a   1.000
_cell.length_b   1.000
_cell.length_c   1.000
_cell.angle_alpha   90.00
_cell.angle_beta   90.00
_cell.angle_gamma   90.00
#
_symmetry.space_group_name_H-M   'P 1'
#
loop_
_entity.id
_entity.type
_entity.pdbx_description
1 polymer ?
#
loop_
_entity_poly.entity_id
_entity_poly.type
_entity_poly.pdbx_seq_one_letter_code
_entity_poly.pdbx_strand_id
1 'polypeptide(L)'
;MISNPSIPKHSFIVSLALAFCWLIPSASAENYSEKIRSLLDQFCLDCHEGEDAEAEVDLDSFKSLDDLRRDTKTWVKVEEMLSSRQMPP
;
A
#
# COMPACT_ATOMS: atom_id res chain seq x y z
N MET A 1 -29.55 -25.63 39.53
CA MET A 1 -30.64 -25.36 38.58
C MET A 1 -31.36 -24.10 39.02
N ILE A 2 -31.11 -22.95 38.38
CA ILE A 2 -32.10 -21.92 38.00
C ILE A 2 -31.48 -21.19 36.81
N SER A 3 -32.22 -21.17 35.71
CA SER A 3 -31.86 -20.58 34.42
C SER A 3 -32.02 -19.06 34.45
N ASN A 4 -31.00 -18.30 34.04
CA ASN A 4 -31.11 -16.86 33.79
C ASN A 4 -31.27 -16.61 32.29
N PRO A 5 -32.38 -16.03 31.81
CA PRO A 5 -32.55 -15.72 30.40
C PRO A 5 -31.89 -14.37 30.08
N SER A 6 -30.96 -14.34 29.12
CA SER A 6 -30.40 -13.10 28.60
C SER A 6 -30.48 -13.06 27.09
N ILE A 7 -31.34 -12.16 26.63
CA ILE A 7 -31.58 -11.71 25.26
C ILE A 7 -30.22 -11.45 24.56
N PRO A 8 -29.92 -12.04 23.39
CA PRO A 8 -28.66 -11.74 22.71
C PRO A 8 -28.86 -10.55 21.74
N LYS A 9 -28.37 -9.35 22.05
CA LYS A 9 -27.10 -8.72 21.63
C LYS A 9 -26.88 -8.45 20.13
N HIS A 10 -27.59 -9.08 19.19
CA HIS A 10 -27.23 -9.00 17.75
C HIS A 10 -27.72 -7.75 17.02
N SER A 11 -28.77 -7.07 17.51
CA SER A 11 -29.29 -5.85 16.87
C SER A 11 -28.34 -4.64 17.01
N PHE A 12 -27.51 -4.64 18.05
CA PHE A 12 -26.63 -3.50 18.35
C PHE A 12 -25.29 -3.53 17.59
N ILE A 13 -24.84 -4.72 17.18
CA ILE A 13 -23.51 -4.92 16.57
C ILE A 13 -23.50 -4.45 15.10
N VAL A 14 -24.63 -4.58 14.39
CA VAL A 14 -24.74 -4.23 12.97
C VAL A 14 -24.63 -2.71 12.74
N SER A 15 -25.20 -1.90 13.64
CA SER A 15 -25.15 -0.42 13.52
C SER A 15 -23.78 0.17 13.82
N LEU A 16 -22.97 -0.51 14.65
CA LEU A 16 -21.63 -0.04 15.01
C LEU A 16 -20.60 -0.26 13.89
N ALA A 17 -20.78 -1.30 13.06
CA ALA A 17 -19.89 -1.62 11.95
C ALA A 17 -19.98 -0.60 10.78
N LEU A 18 -21.16 -0.04 10.53
CA LEU A 18 -21.37 0.96 9.46
C LEU A 18 -20.72 2.32 9.77
N ALA A 19 -20.69 2.72 11.04
CA ALA A 19 -20.03 3.96 11.47
C ALA A 19 -18.49 3.85 11.41
N PHE A 20 -17.94 2.64 11.51
CA PHE A 20 -16.49 2.43 11.51
C PHE A 20 -15.85 2.51 10.11
N CYS A 21 -16.65 2.35 9.05
CA CYS A 21 -16.20 2.49 7.65
C CYS A 21 -15.72 3.92 7.32
N TRP A 22 -16.10 4.92 8.13
CA TRP A 22 -15.75 6.33 7.92
C TRP A 22 -14.38 6.70 8.50
N LEU A 23 -13.74 5.82 9.28
CA LEU A 23 -12.48 6.15 9.95
C LEU A 23 -11.24 5.68 9.18
N ILE A 24 -11.39 5.11 7.98
CA ILE A 24 -10.25 4.67 7.16
C ILE A 24 -9.76 5.87 6.35
N PRO A 25 -8.57 6.43 6.65
CA PRO A 25 -8.00 7.46 5.80
C PRO A 25 -7.73 6.86 4.43
N SER A 26 -8.28 7.47 3.38
CA SER A 26 -7.93 7.08 2.01
C SER A 26 -6.51 7.54 1.72
N ALA A 27 -5.67 6.64 1.22
CA ALA A 27 -4.39 7.03 0.66
C ALA A 27 -4.67 8.02 -0.50
N SER A 28 -4.27 9.29 -0.31
CA SER A 28 -4.49 10.35 -1.30
C SER A 28 -3.30 10.47 -2.24
N ALA A 29 -3.54 11.01 -3.44
CA ALA A 29 -2.50 11.30 -4.43
C ALA A 29 -1.40 12.22 -3.88
N GLU A 30 -1.76 13.19 -3.03
CA GLU A 30 -0.80 14.08 -2.34
C GLU A 30 0.24 13.31 -1.53
N ASN A 31 -0.18 12.31 -0.76
CA ASN A 31 0.74 11.50 0.04
C ASN A 31 1.71 10.68 -0.83
N TYR A 32 1.30 10.31 -2.04
CA TYR A 32 2.15 9.57 -2.96
C TYR A 32 3.27 10.45 -3.53
N SER A 33 2.92 11.63 -4.04
CA SER A 33 3.89 12.56 -4.62
C SER A 33 4.91 13.03 -3.57
N GLU A 34 4.45 13.46 -2.40
CA GLU A 34 5.36 14.05 -1.40
C GLU A 34 6.27 13.03 -0.73
N LYS A 35 5.75 11.83 -0.46
CA LYS A 35 6.48 10.84 0.36
C LYS A 35 7.09 9.74 -0.47
N ILE A 36 6.32 9.14 -1.37
CA ILE A 36 6.77 7.96 -2.11
C ILE A 36 7.63 8.38 -3.29
N ARG A 37 7.14 9.28 -4.15
CA ARG A 37 7.90 9.74 -5.32
C ARG A 37 9.24 10.35 -4.94
N SER A 38 9.26 11.20 -3.90
CA SER A 38 10.48 11.80 -3.35
C SER A 38 11.52 10.76 -2.88
N LEU A 39 11.08 9.63 -2.29
CA LEU A 39 12.01 8.54 -1.91
C LEU A 39 12.55 7.81 -3.14
N LEU A 40 11.72 7.57 -4.15
CA LEU A 40 12.16 6.94 -5.40
C LEU A 40 13.19 7.81 -6.13
N ASP A 41 12.95 9.12 -6.20
CA ASP A 41 13.90 10.07 -6.79
C ASP A 41 15.25 10.05 -6.07
N GLN A 42 15.26 9.89 -4.74
CA GLN A 42 16.49 9.95 -3.95
C GLN A 42 17.31 8.67 -3.97
N PHE A 43 16.66 7.50 -4.10
CA PHE A 43 17.33 6.22 -3.83
C PHE A 43 17.19 5.17 -4.93
N CYS A 44 16.28 5.37 -5.88
CA CYS A 44 15.90 4.31 -6.82
C CYS A 44 16.10 4.72 -8.28
N LEU A 45 15.76 5.96 -8.64
CA LEU A 45 15.69 6.37 -10.04
C LEU A 45 17.04 6.59 -10.73
N ASP A 46 18.12 6.79 -9.97
CA ASP A 46 19.46 6.87 -10.55
C ASP A 46 19.82 5.62 -11.39
N CYS A 47 19.25 4.45 -11.07
CA CYS A 47 19.46 3.18 -11.78
C CYS A 47 18.18 2.59 -12.40
N HIS A 48 17.00 2.92 -11.86
CA HIS A 48 15.72 2.31 -12.26
C HIS A 48 14.78 3.32 -12.94
N GLU A 49 15.29 4.11 -13.89
CA GLU A 49 14.53 5.07 -14.69
C GLU A 49 14.73 4.82 -16.19
N GLY A 50 13.62 4.83 -16.93
CA GLY A 50 13.63 4.92 -18.39
C GLY A 50 14.04 3.63 -19.12
N GLU A 51 14.45 3.79 -20.39
CA GLU A 51 14.72 2.67 -21.31
C GLU A 51 15.94 1.83 -20.91
N ASP A 52 16.87 2.42 -20.16
CA ASP A 52 18.11 1.80 -19.70
C ASP A 52 18.01 1.28 -18.25
N ALA A 53 16.80 1.22 -17.68
CA ALA A 53 16.58 0.83 -16.30
C ALA A 53 17.14 -0.57 -15.98
N GLU A 54 17.91 -0.67 -14.90
CA GLU A 54 18.57 -1.92 -14.52
C GLU A 54 17.57 -3.05 -14.25
N ALA A 55 17.93 -4.26 -14.68
CA ALA A 55 17.12 -5.47 -14.56
C ALA A 55 15.70 -5.32 -15.11
N GLU A 56 15.54 -4.42 -16.10
CA GLU A 56 14.28 -4.10 -16.77
C GLU A 56 13.19 -3.63 -15.79
N VAL A 57 13.58 -3.00 -14.68
CA VAL A 57 12.66 -2.43 -13.68
C VAL A 57 12.67 -0.90 -13.78
N ASP A 58 11.70 -0.34 -14.49
CA ASP A 58 11.50 1.11 -14.59
C ASP A 58 10.51 1.61 -13.51
N LEU A 59 11.07 2.14 -12.42
CA LEU A 59 10.30 2.71 -11.32
C LEU A 59 9.79 4.13 -11.62
N ASP A 60 10.32 4.80 -12.65
CA ASP A 60 9.88 6.13 -13.04
C ASP A 60 8.49 6.11 -13.71
N SER A 61 8.11 4.96 -14.30
CA SER A 61 6.78 4.73 -14.87
C SER A 61 5.63 4.87 -13.86
N PHE A 62 5.89 4.76 -12.55
CA PHE A 62 4.91 4.89 -11.49
C PHE A 62 4.71 6.35 -11.06
N LYS A 63 3.94 7.12 -11.83
CA LYS A 63 3.69 8.55 -11.55
C LYS A 63 2.56 8.81 -10.54
N SER A 64 1.76 7.79 -10.22
CA SER A 64 0.61 7.90 -9.32
C SER A 64 0.34 6.62 -8.52
N LEU A 65 -0.51 6.72 -7.48
CA LEU A 65 -1.02 5.55 -6.76
C LEU A 65 -1.74 4.56 -7.66
N ASP A 66 -2.41 5.03 -8.71
CA ASP A 66 -3.13 4.15 -9.62
C ASP A 66 -2.18 3.39 -10.54
N ASP A 67 -1.01 3.96 -10.87
CA ASP A 67 0.04 3.25 -11.59
C ASP A 67 0.61 2.10 -10.73
N LEU A 68 0.90 2.37 -9.45
CA LEU A 68 1.32 1.33 -8.50
C LEU A 68 0.32 0.18 -8.40
N ARG A 69 -0.98 0.51 -8.29
CA ARG A 69 -2.05 -0.47 -8.14
C ARG A 69 -2.24 -1.31 -9.39
N ARG A 70 -1.96 -0.76 -10.57
CA ARG A 70 -2.09 -1.47 -11.85
C ARG A 70 -0.98 -2.51 -12.06
N ASP A 71 0.19 -2.30 -11.47
CA ASP A 71 1.29 -3.27 -11.51
C ASP A 71 1.88 -3.53 -10.11
N THR A 72 1.11 -4.24 -9.29
CA THR A 72 1.55 -4.64 -7.95
C THR A 72 2.65 -5.70 -7.96
N LYS A 73 2.84 -6.42 -9.06
CA LYS A 73 3.84 -7.50 -9.15
C LYS A 73 5.26 -6.95 -9.07
N THR A 74 5.51 -5.83 -9.75
CA THR A 74 6.80 -5.14 -9.67
C THR A 74 7.10 -4.70 -8.23
N TRP A 75 6.10 -4.23 -7.48
CA TRP A 75 6.30 -3.82 -6.08
C TRP A 75 6.53 -4.98 -5.11
N VAL A 76 5.95 -6.15 -5.37
CA VAL A 76 6.31 -7.38 -4.63
C VAL A 76 7.77 -7.74 -4.88
N LYS A 77 8.26 -7.63 -6.12
CA LYS A 77 9.68 -7.85 -6.45
C LYS A 77 10.58 -6.83 -5.74
N VAL A 78 10.21 -5.55 -5.72
CA VAL A 78 10.96 -4.51 -5.00
C VAL A 78 11.06 -4.86 -3.50
N GLU A 79 9.95 -5.27 -2.87
CA GLU A 79 9.93 -5.70 -1.47
C GLU A 79 10.87 -6.89 -1.22
N GLU A 80 10.87 -7.89 -2.10
CA GLU A 80 11.75 -9.05 -2.02
C GLU A 80 13.23 -8.65 -2.10
N MET A 81 13.59 -7.76 -3.04
CA MET A 81 14.97 -7.30 -3.21
C MET A 81 15.46 -6.48 -2.02
N LEU A 82 14.61 -5.63 -1.44
CA LEU A 82 14.92 -4.84 -0.26
C LEU A 82 15.03 -5.72 1.00
N SER A 83 14.08 -6.65 1.20
CA SER A 83 14.05 -7.53 2.38
C SER A 83 15.21 -8.52 2.40
N SER A 84 15.62 -9.01 1.22
CA SER A 84 16.80 -9.86 1.04
C SER A 84 18.13 -9.09 0.99
N ARG A 85 18.09 -7.74 1.03
CA ARG A 85 19.27 -6.85 0.91
C ARG A 85 20.09 -7.07 -0.36
N GLN A 86 19.44 -7.50 -1.43
CA GLN A 86 20.04 -7.53 -2.76
C GLN A 86 19.99 -6.14 -3.42
N MET A 87 19.12 -5.26 -2.91
CA MET A 87 19.07 -3.84 -3.26
C MET A 87 19.10 -2.97 -1.99
N PRO A 88 19.80 -1.82 -2.01
CA PRO A 88 20.77 -1.42 -3.05
C PRO A 88 21.95 -2.41 -3.16
N PRO A 89 22.58 -2.55 -4.33
CA PRO A 89 23.69 -3.50 -4.56
C PRO A 89 24.97 -3.11 -3.82
#